data_AF-A0A0C9USM8-F1
#
_entry.id   AF-A0A0C9USM8-F1
#
_cell.length_a   1.000
_cell.length_b   1.000
_cell.length_c   1.000
_cell.angle_alpha   90.00
_cell.angle_beta   90.00
_cell.angle_gamma   90.00
#
_symmetry.space_group_name_H-M   'P 1'
#
loop_
_entity.id
_entity.type
_entity.pdbx_description
1 polymer ?
#
loop_
_entity_poly.entity_id
_entity_poly.type
_entity_poly.pdbx_seq_one_letter_code
_entity_poly.pdbx_strand_id
1 'polypeptide(L)' 'CLNIPPLLRYKWENIYVAGIIPGPHEPSLEEVDHYLRPLVDAFLELWEPGVFFSHTRSCPSG' A
#
# COMPACT_ATOMS: atom_id res chain seq x y z
N CYS A 1 -0.83 -3.82 6.84
CA CYS A 1 -0.75 -4.23 8.26
C CYS A 1 -1.95 -3.83 9.14
N LEU A 2 -2.81 -2.89 8.73
CA LEU A 2 -3.85 -2.33 9.62
C LEU A 2 -5.14 -3.17 9.72
N ASN A 3 -5.34 -4.13 8.81
CA ASN A 3 -6.50 -5.03 8.80
C ASN A 3 -6.48 -6.08 9.93
N ILE A 4 -5.41 -6.12 10.72
CA ILE A 4 -5.19 -7.09 11.80
C ILE A 4 -5.27 -6.34 13.15
N PRO A 5 -5.91 -6.92 14.19
CA PRO A 5 -5.92 -6.35 15.54
C PRO A 5 -4.50 -6.05 16.07
N PRO A 6 -4.28 -4.96 16.83
CA PRO A 6 -2.94 -4.55 17.27
C PRO A 6 -2.10 -5.66 17.91
N LEU A 7 -2.72 -6.48 18.78
CA LEU A 7 -2.08 -7.60 19.48
C LEU A 7 -1.53 -8.70 18.56
N LEU A 8 -2.01 -8.77 17.30
CA LEU A 8 -1.62 -9.80 16.34
C LEU A 8 -0.63 -9.29 15.29
N ARG A 9 -0.42 -7.97 15.16
CA ARG A 9 0.41 -7.38 14.08
C ARG A 9 1.89 -7.74 14.15
N TYR A 10 2.41 -7.94 15.36
CA TYR A 10 3.82 -8.25 15.60
C TYR A 10 4.12 -9.74 15.65
N LYS A 11 3.12 -10.60 15.39
CA LYS A 11 3.37 -12.03 15.21
C LYS A 11 4.15 -12.25 13.92
N TRP A 12 5.12 -13.16 13.96
CA TRP A 12 6.00 -13.43 12.82
C TRP A 12 5.22 -13.76 11.54
N GLU A 13 4.11 -14.49 11.66
CA GLU A 13 3.29 -14.90 10.50
C GLU A 13 2.56 -13.73 9.84
N ASN A 14 2.49 -12.57 10.51
CA ASN A 14 1.78 -11.38 10.05
C ASN A 14 2.71 -10.24 9.60
N ILE A 15 4.03 -10.45 9.66
CA ILE A 15 5.03 -9.49 9.18
C ILE A 15 5.31 -9.76 7.70
N TYR A 16 5.29 -8.69 6.89
CA TYR A 16 5.66 -8.75 5.48
C TYR A 16 6.50 -7.53 5.10
N VAL A 17 7.31 -7.68 4.04
CA VAL A 17 8.11 -6.60 3.48
C VAL A 17 7.28 -5.85 2.45
N ALA A 18 7.00 -4.57 2.72
CA ALA A 18 6.26 -3.71 1.80
C ALA A 18 7.16 -3.02 0.76
N GLY A 19 8.45 -2.88 1.07
CA GLY A 19 9.45 -2.25 0.20
C GLY A 19 10.85 -2.37 0.79
N ILE A 20 11.86 -2.23 -0.06
CA ILE A 20 13.27 -2.22 0.33
C ILE A 20 13.92 -0.99 -0.31
N ILE A 21 14.47 -0.12 0.51
CA ILE A 21 15.26 1.03 0.04
C ILE A 21 16.73 0.58 -0.02
N PRO A 22 17.38 0.61 -1.19
CA PRO A 22 18.77 0.19 -1.33
C PRO A 22 19.70 1.20 -0.63
N GLY A 23 20.74 0.68 0.05
CA GLY A 23 21.81 1.49 0.64
C GLY A 23 22.83 1.99 -0.40
N PRO A 24 23.93 2.66 0.02
CA PRO A 24 24.59 2.55 1.34
C PRO A 24 24.15 3.54 2.41
N HIS A 25 23.39 4.58 2.05
CA HIS A 25 22.89 5.60 2.99
C HIS A 25 21.37 5.68 2.92
N GLU A 26 20.76 6.25 3.96
CA GLU A 26 19.34 6.58 3.93
C GLU A 26 19.08 7.66 2.87
N PRO A 27 17.97 7.56 2.11
CA PRO A 27 17.59 8.61 1.18
C PRO A 27 17.25 9.90 1.94
N SER A 28 17.51 11.05 1.33
CA SER A 28 16.94 12.32 1.78
C SER A 28 15.40 12.29 1.72
N LEU A 29 14.75 13.27 2.34
CA LEU A 29 13.29 13.40 2.28
C LEU A 29 12.78 13.49 0.84
N GLU A 30 13.50 14.20 -0.03
CA GLU A 30 13.19 14.33 -1.45
C GLU A 30 13.45 13.03 -2.21
N GLU A 31 14.49 12.27 -1.84
CA GLU A 31 14.82 11.00 -2.48
C GLU A 31 13.83 9.88 -2.13
N VAL A 32 13.18 9.95 -0.95
CA VAL A 32 12.10 9.04 -0.59
C VAL A 32 10.95 9.10 -1.60
N ASP A 33 10.60 10.30 -2.08
CA ASP A 33 9.51 10.49 -3.04
C ASP A 33 9.78 9.74 -4.35
N HIS A 34 11.05 9.61 -4.77
CA HIS A 34 11.40 8.84 -5.97
C HIS A 34 11.04 7.36 -5.85
N TYR A 35 11.16 6.78 -4.65
CA TYR A 35 10.79 5.39 -4.39
C TYR A 35 9.28 5.20 -4.25
N LEU A 36 8.56 6.20 -3.75
CA LEU A 36 7.11 6.16 -3.59
C LEU A 36 6.36 6.45 -4.89
N ARG A 37 6.95 7.21 -5.81
CA ARG A 37 6.28 7.67 -7.03
C ARG A 37 5.62 6.56 -7.86
N PRO A 38 6.27 5.41 -8.15
CA PRO A 38 5.61 4.34 -8.90
C PRO A 38 4.38 3.76 -8.18
N LEU A 39 4.41 3.71 -6.85
CA LEU A 39 3.27 3.27 -6.03
C LEU A 39 2.13 4.29 -6.08
N VAL A 40 2.46 5.58 -5.97
CA VAL A 40 1.49 6.68 -6.07
C VAL A 40 0.84 6.70 -7.45
N ASP A 41 1.62 6.56 -8.53
CA ASP A 41 1.10 6.53 -9.90
C ASP A 41 0.11 5.38 -10.09
N ALA A 42 0.41 4.18 -9.56
CA ALA A 42 -0.52 3.04 -9.59
C ALA A 42 -1.79 3.28 -8.75
N PHE A 43 -1.70 4.01 -7.64
CA PHE A 43 -2.87 4.37 -6.84
C PHE A 43 -3.69 5.50 -7.45
N LEU A 44 -3.07 6.40 -8.22
CA LEU A 44 -3.78 7.48 -8.92
C LEU A 44 -4.80 6.91 -9.91
N GLU A 45 -4.47 5.80 -10.60
CA GLU A 45 -5.43 5.09 -11.47
C GLU A 45 -6.70 4.66 -10.71
N LEU A 46 -6.57 4.35 -9.42
CA LEU A 46 -7.69 3.94 -8.55
C LEU A 46 -8.39 5.13 -7.88
N TRP A 47 -7.80 6.32 -7.91
CA TRP A 47 -8.28 7.50 -7.19
C TRP A 47 -9.07 8.45 -8.09
N GLU A 48 -8.57 8.75 -9.29
CA GLU A 48 -9.20 9.75 -10.18
C GLU A 48 -9.23 9.27 -11.64
N PRO A 49 -10.42 9.03 -12.22
CA PRO A 49 -11.76 9.29 -11.67
C PRO A 49 -12.23 8.31 -10.57
N GLY A 50 -11.43 7.30 -10.27
CA GLY A 50 -11.79 6.20 -9.37
C GLY A 50 -12.19 4.92 -10.13
N VAL A 51 -12.47 3.85 -9.40
CA VAL A 51 -12.91 2.56 -9.97
C VAL A 51 -14.34 2.21 -9.59
N PHE A 52 -15.08 1.65 -10.56
CA PHE A 52 -16.41 1.09 -10.34
C PHE A 52 -16.33 -0.44 -10.28
N PHE A 53 -16.87 -1.02 -9.22
CA PHE A 53 -17.01 -2.46 -9.08
C PHE A 53 -18.44 -2.86 -9.43
N SER A 54 -18.62 -3.80 -10.36
CA SER A 54 -19.95 -4.27 -10.75
C SER A 54 -20.66 -5.06 -9.66
N HIS A 55 -19.92 -5.55 -8.67
CA HIS A 55 -20.43 -6.23 -7.50
C HIS A 55 -19.33 -6.26 -6.42
N THR A 56 -19.77 -6.25 -5.17
CA THR A 56 -18.91 -6.55 -4.02
C THR A 56 -19.60 -7.61 -3.17
N ARG A 57 -18.89 -8.21 -2.21
CA ARG A 57 -19.49 -9.20 -1.30
C ARG A 57 -20.73 -8.66 -0.58
N SER A 58 -20.72 -7.39 -0.20
CA SER A 58 -21.82 -6.74 0.52
C SER A 58 -22.90 -6.19 -0.42
N CYS A 59 -22.54 -5.86 -1.66
CA CYS A 59 -23.44 -5.37 -2.70
C CYS A 59 -23.32 -6.25 -3.96
N PRO A 60 -23.97 -7.42 -4.02
CA PRO A 60 -23.83 -8.37 -5.13
C PRO A 60 -24.36 -7.86 -6.48
N SER A 61 -25.13 -6.77 -6.47
CA SER A 61 -25.75 -6.16 -7.66
C SER A 61 -25.14 -4.82 -8.07
N GLY A 62 -24.03 -4.41 -7.43
CA GLY A 62 -23.47 -3.06 -7.54
C GLY A 62 -23.96 -2.18 -6.42
#